data_AF-A0A3M7FNZ0-F1
#
_entry.id   AF-A0A3M7FNZ0-F1
#
_cell.length_a   1.000
_cell.length_b   1.000
_cell.length_c   1.000
_cell.angle_alpha   90.00
_cell.angle_beta   90.00
_cell.angle_gamma   90.00
#
_symmetry.space_group_name_H-M   'P 1'
#
loop_
_entity.id
_entity.type
_entity.pdbx_description
1 polymer ?
#
loop_
_entity_poly.entity_id
_entity_poly.type
_entity_poly.pdbx_seq_one_letter_code
_entity_poly.pdbx_strand_id
1 'polypeptide(L)'
;MDKYTICQDSPLASGALAPISKTGASSTMLSAVAATATRAASSTVPSSDGQLPVAEGVVHASAPRQPLTIPHHVVLWPNVSAHLATGGGATASLVSQVLEEGPAWFLRHELAKHPKPLPSGVGLPYIPFNPQAVGVCQSPAVTFPFLSIQQMMSYSQTYFNTFDMLDPILDQEHFRHGTMARLLREGYVEGDPSAVLALLVFALAEVAIAGINAQPLGESETYPSRFQSGAAEQPPGLALFNEARRRLAFIRTYGSLEHVQILLLQATYYEASARHLDYWNSTIAASMACQLVIKSSNVDWTTAYGDLVSRAFWSCLIKEDLFHLDLDLPRTGIADLHERVPYPHFRSAEMGKDSDPRNLHRSFDGKQEKHYASFLALIALRSLISSIGTAVEEAHTAPHIPSECPIPSVAVVRELLSQLDQWRALLPSSLQWKDSDSFDFAEPATQHCNHS
;
A
#
# COMPACT_ATOMS: atom_id res chain seq x y z
N MET A 1 52.75 47.74 27.58
CA MET A 1 52.46 47.51 26.15
C MET A 1 51.30 46.54 26.07
N ASP A 2 50.03 46.88 26.15
CA ASP A 2 49.22 47.99 26.68
C ASP A 2 47.82 47.35 26.80
N LYS A 3 47.26 47.24 28.01
CA LYS A 3 46.16 48.08 28.55
C LYS A 3 44.91 48.15 27.67
N TYR A 4 43.80 47.53 28.11
CA TYR A 4 42.55 48.12 28.67
C TYR A 4 41.49 46.97 28.75
N THR A 5 40.92 46.52 29.89
CA THR A 5 40.01 47.20 30.87
C THR A 5 38.60 47.38 30.25
N ILE A 6 37.41 47.08 30.80
CA ILE A 6 36.86 46.61 32.10
C ILE A 6 35.37 46.17 31.89
N CYS A 7 34.93 45.22 32.72
CA CYS A 7 33.65 44.95 33.42
C CYS A 7 32.23 45.42 32.98
N GLN A 8 31.27 44.50 33.31
CA GLN A 8 29.98 44.68 34.02
C GLN A 8 28.81 45.33 33.24
N ASP A 9 27.56 44.83 33.24
CA ASP A 9 26.71 44.36 34.34
C ASP A 9 25.60 43.39 33.88
N SER A 10 25.19 42.48 34.77
CA SER A 10 23.79 42.02 34.91
C SER A 10 23.20 42.75 36.13
N PRO A 11 21.88 43.05 36.16
CA PRO A 11 21.03 42.17 36.98
C PRO A 11 19.56 42.03 36.51
N LEU A 12 19.02 40.83 36.80
CA LEU A 12 17.71 40.51 37.38
C LEU A 12 16.59 41.59 37.37
N ALA A 13 15.41 41.25 36.83
CA ALA A 13 14.26 40.77 37.64
C ALA A 13 12.88 40.96 36.95
N SER A 14 12.06 39.91 37.13
CA SER A 14 10.60 39.94 37.36
C SER A 14 9.64 40.26 36.20
N GLY A 15 8.75 39.31 35.92
CA GLY A 15 7.60 39.49 35.04
C GLY A 15 6.83 38.19 34.82
N ALA A 16 6.17 37.70 35.88
CA ALA A 16 5.18 36.63 35.78
C ALA A 16 4.02 37.05 34.88
N LEU A 17 3.61 36.18 33.95
CA LEU A 17 2.28 36.22 33.34
C LEU A 17 1.80 34.79 33.05
N ALA A 18 0.83 34.37 33.86
CA ALA A 18 -0.03 33.22 33.66
C ALA A 18 -1.15 33.57 32.64
N PRO A 19 -2.00 32.61 32.24
CA PRO A 19 -2.53 32.47 30.89
C PRO A 19 -3.78 33.30 30.61
N ILE A 20 -3.99 33.67 29.35
CA ILE A 20 -5.27 34.20 28.86
C ILE A 20 -6.02 33.08 28.14
N SER A 21 -7.02 32.55 28.83
CA SER A 21 -8.14 31.80 28.26
C SER A 21 -9.20 32.75 27.68
N LYS A 22 -10.05 32.19 26.79
CA LYS A 22 -11.32 32.69 26.20
C LYS A 22 -11.10 33.39 24.84
N THR A 23 -11.79 33.08 23.75
CA THR A 23 -13.10 32.44 23.45
C THR A 23 -13.08 32.12 21.93
N GLY A 24 -13.56 30.98 21.45
CA GLY A 24 -14.98 30.75 21.19
C GLY A 24 -15.36 31.12 19.76
N ALA A 25 -15.24 30.18 18.83
CA ALA A 25 -16.01 30.17 17.58
C ALA A 25 -16.23 28.70 17.17
N SER A 26 -17.37 28.16 17.61
CA SER A 26 -17.97 26.96 17.04
C SER A 26 -18.26 27.18 15.56
N SER A 27 -18.00 26.18 14.72
CA SER A 27 -18.82 25.96 13.53
C SER A 27 -19.31 24.53 13.55
N THR A 28 -20.41 24.34 14.27
CA THR A 28 -21.30 23.20 14.10
C THR A 28 -22.28 23.59 13.01
N MET A 29 -22.29 22.86 11.90
CA MET A 29 -23.51 22.60 11.14
C MET A 29 -23.47 21.13 10.74
N LEU A 30 -24.23 20.37 11.52
CA LEU A 30 -24.54 18.96 11.40
C LEU A 30 -25.72 18.75 10.45
N SER A 31 -25.68 17.62 9.75
CA SER A 31 -26.75 16.60 9.63
C SER A 31 -28.09 16.94 8.95
N ALA A 32 -28.37 16.19 7.89
CA ALA A 32 -29.62 15.45 7.61
C ALA A 32 -29.32 14.60 6.34
N VAL A 33 -29.62 13.31 6.18
CA VAL A 33 -30.84 12.55 6.46
C VAL A 33 -30.48 11.06 6.55
N ALA A 34 -30.91 10.40 7.62
CA ALA A 34 -31.13 8.97 7.63
C ALA A 34 -32.47 8.70 6.93
N ALA A 35 -32.46 7.93 5.84
CA ALA A 35 -33.67 7.32 5.28
C ALA A 35 -33.35 5.93 4.74
N THR A 36 -33.85 4.94 5.46
CA THR A 36 -34.09 3.56 5.03
C THR A 36 -34.71 3.48 3.63
N ALA A 37 -34.11 2.68 2.76
CA ALA A 37 -34.78 2.13 1.58
C ALA A 37 -34.30 0.69 1.32
N THR A 38 -34.91 -0.24 2.05
CA THR A 38 -35.08 -1.61 1.58
C THR A 38 -35.95 -1.54 0.33
N ARG A 39 -35.47 -2.02 -0.84
CA ARG A 39 -36.38 -2.27 -1.95
C ARG A 39 -36.09 -3.59 -2.63
N ALA A 40 -36.99 -4.51 -2.30
CA ALA A 40 -37.15 -5.82 -2.90
C ALA A 40 -37.36 -5.72 -4.43
N ALA A 41 -36.74 -6.65 -5.14
CA ALA A 41 -37.04 -6.93 -6.53
C ALA A 41 -38.51 -7.37 -6.66
N SER A 42 -39.28 -6.62 -7.43
CA SER A 42 -40.62 -7.03 -7.90
C SER A 42 -40.57 -7.05 -9.43
N SER A 43 -40.61 -8.25 -9.97
CA SER A 43 -40.73 -8.53 -11.40
C SER A 43 -42.18 -8.31 -11.83
N THR A 44 -42.43 -7.36 -12.71
CA THR A 44 -43.69 -7.26 -13.46
C THR A 44 -43.39 -7.06 -14.92
N VAL A 45 -43.74 -8.09 -15.71
CA VAL A 45 -43.75 -8.10 -17.18
C VAL A 45 -45.03 -7.41 -17.66
N PRO A 46 -44.96 -6.61 -18.74
CA PRO A 46 -46.03 -6.59 -19.74
C PRO A 46 -45.44 -6.93 -21.12
N SER A 47 -45.89 -8.03 -21.75
CA SER A 47 -47.08 -8.12 -22.62
C SER A 47 -46.94 -7.29 -23.90
N SER A 48 -46.68 -8.03 -24.98
CA SER A 48 -46.60 -7.64 -26.37
C SER A 48 -47.91 -7.03 -26.88
N ASP A 49 -47.82 -5.88 -27.55
CA ASP A 49 -48.72 -5.53 -28.65
C ASP A 49 -47.94 -4.84 -29.77
N GLY A 50 -48.17 -5.31 -30.99
CA GLY A 50 -47.38 -5.00 -32.16
C GLY A 50 -47.76 -3.69 -32.83
N GLN A 51 -46.75 -2.91 -33.19
CA GLN A 51 -46.86 -1.89 -34.21
C GLN A 51 -45.50 -1.72 -34.91
N LEU A 52 -45.49 -1.95 -36.23
CA LEU A 52 -44.32 -1.77 -37.12
C LEU A 52 -43.86 -0.30 -37.12
N PRO A 53 -42.55 0.00 -37.00
CA PRO A 53 -42.06 1.32 -37.32
C PRO A 53 -41.42 1.38 -38.71
N VAL A 54 -41.70 2.52 -39.32
CA VAL A 54 -41.18 3.07 -40.57
C VAL A 54 -39.66 3.24 -40.49
N ALA A 55 -38.98 3.03 -41.62
CA ALA A 55 -37.54 3.16 -41.77
C ALA A 55 -37.07 4.60 -41.51
N GLU A 56 -36.47 4.83 -40.34
CA GLU A 56 -35.64 5.99 -40.05
C GLU A 56 -34.17 5.56 -39.97
N GLY A 57 -33.29 6.36 -40.57
CA GLY A 57 -31.87 6.07 -40.73
C GLY A 57 -31.20 5.77 -39.39
N VAL A 58 -30.53 4.62 -39.32
CA VAL A 58 -29.66 4.25 -38.21
C VAL A 58 -28.45 5.20 -38.21
N VAL A 59 -28.58 6.32 -37.50
CA VAL A 59 -27.42 6.91 -36.86
C VAL A 59 -26.97 5.85 -35.86
N HIS A 60 -25.79 5.25 -36.07
CA HIS A 60 -25.17 4.41 -35.06
C HIS A 60 -25.04 5.24 -33.79
N ALA A 61 -25.99 5.10 -32.87
CA ALA A 61 -25.84 5.57 -31.51
C ALA A 61 -24.61 4.82 -30.98
N SER A 62 -23.49 5.52 -30.88
CA SER A 62 -22.30 4.99 -30.22
C SER A 62 -22.75 4.45 -28.87
N ALA A 63 -22.47 3.18 -28.60
CA ALA A 63 -22.76 2.59 -27.30
C ALA A 63 -22.27 3.55 -26.19
N PRO A 64 -23.02 3.70 -25.09
CA PRO A 64 -22.62 4.60 -24.01
C PRO A 64 -21.23 4.17 -23.53
N ARG A 65 -20.22 5.02 -23.79
CA ARG A 65 -18.84 4.79 -23.36
C ARG A 65 -18.84 4.69 -21.84
N GLN A 66 -18.26 3.62 -21.30
CA GLN A 66 -18.09 3.52 -19.85
C GLN A 66 -17.08 4.58 -19.38
N PRO A 67 -17.30 5.21 -18.22
CA PRO A 67 -16.35 6.17 -17.68
C PRO A 67 -15.03 5.45 -17.37
N LEU A 68 -13.91 6.01 -17.85
CA LEU A 68 -12.58 5.57 -17.47
C LEU A 68 -12.29 6.03 -16.04
N THR A 69 -11.54 5.23 -15.28
CA THR A 69 -10.98 5.69 -14.01
C THR A 69 -9.94 6.78 -14.26
N ILE A 70 -9.76 7.68 -13.29
CA ILE A 70 -8.85 8.84 -13.39
C ILE A 70 -7.45 8.45 -13.90
N PRO A 71 -6.80 7.38 -13.42
CA PRO A 71 -5.47 6.98 -13.90
C PRO A 71 -5.47 6.58 -15.38
N HIS A 72 -6.53 5.94 -15.87
CA HIS A 72 -6.62 5.45 -17.25
C HIS A 72 -6.87 6.57 -18.28
N HIS A 73 -7.23 7.78 -17.85
CA HIS A 73 -7.25 8.95 -18.73
C HIS A 73 -5.87 9.28 -19.32
N VAL A 74 -4.78 8.74 -18.78
CA VAL A 74 -3.44 8.86 -19.39
C VAL A 74 -3.39 8.33 -20.82
N VAL A 75 -4.23 7.33 -21.16
CA VAL A 75 -4.33 6.77 -22.52
C VAL A 75 -4.81 7.82 -23.53
N LEU A 76 -5.55 8.82 -23.06
CA LEU A 76 -6.07 9.93 -23.87
C LEU A 76 -5.07 11.07 -24.06
N TRP A 77 -3.90 11.02 -23.42
CA TRP A 77 -2.94 12.10 -23.56
C TRP A 77 -2.43 12.20 -25.01
N PRO A 78 -2.22 13.40 -25.57
CA PRO A 78 -1.93 13.56 -27.00
C PRO A 78 -0.73 12.73 -27.48
N ASN A 79 0.35 12.71 -26.71
CA ASN A 79 1.54 11.93 -27.07
C ASN A 79 1.31 10.43 -26.90
N VAL A 80 0.64 10.00 -25.83
CA VAL A 80 0.36 8.58 -25.57
C VAL A 80 -0.58 8.02 -26.64
N SER A 81 -1.68 8.70 -26.92
CA SER A 81 -2.64 8.31 -27.95
C SER A 81 -2.02 8.31 -29.35
N ALA A 82 -1.18 9.30 -29.70
CA ALA A 82 -0.44 9.31 -30.97
C ALA A 82 0.55 8.14 -31.08
N HIS A 83 1.26 7.79 -29.99
CA HIS A 83 2.15 6.63 -29.98
C HIS A 83 1.38 5.31 -30.12
N LEU A 84 0.24 5.17 -29.43
CA LEU A 84 -0.60 3.97 -29.53
C LEU A 84 -1.24 3.82 -30.91
N ALA A 85 -1.58 4.93 -31.57
CA ALA A 85 -2.13 4.95 -32.93
C ALA A 85 -1.09 4.68 -34.02
N THR A 86 0.20 4.91 -33.75
CA THR A 86 1.30 4.68 -34.70
C THR A 86 1.92 3.28 -34.60
N GLY A 87 1.76 2.59 -33.47
CA GLY A 87 1.88 1.12 -33.45
C GLY A 87 0.78 0.52 -34.32
N GLY A 88 1.05 -0.54 -35.10
CA GLY A 88 0.15 -1.09 -36.13
C GLY A 88 -1.31 -1.44 -35.76
N GLY A 89 -2.04 -2.09 -36.67
CA GLY A 89 -3.51 -2.23 -36.59
C GLY A 89 -4.08 -2.80 -35.27
N ALA A 90 -3.34 -3.65 -34.56
CA ALA A 90 -3.77 -4.19 -33.27
C ALA A 90 -3.75 -3.13 -32.14
N THR A 91 -2.72 -2.29 -32.08
CA THR A 91 -2.58 -1.23 -31.05
C THR A 91 -3.48 -0.03 -31.32
N ALA A 92 -3.75 0.30 -32.58
CA ALA A 92 -4.73 1.33 -32.93
C ALA A 92 -6.15 0.97 -32.45
N SER A 93 -6.52 -0.32 -32.48
CA SER A 93 -7.82 -0.80 -31.97
C SER A 93 -7.92 -0.79 -30.44
N LEU A 94 -6.78 -0.81 -29.74
CA LEU A 94 -6.70 -0.90 -28.28
C LEU A 94 -7.27 0.35 -27.59
N VAL A 95 -6.98 1.54 -28.12
CA VAL A 95 -7.54 2.79 -27.58
C VAL A 95 -9.07 2.80 -27.68
N SER A 96 -9.62 2.34 -28.80
CA SER A 96 -11.08 2.24 -28.96
C SER A 96 -11.69 1.24 -27.99
N GLN A 97 -11.07 0.07 -27.80
CA GLN A 97 -11.53 -0.94 -26.85
C GLN A 97 -11.49 -0.45 -25.40
N VAL A 98 -10.41 0.24 -25.00
CA VAL A 98 -10.28 0.83 -23.65
C VAL A 98 -11.36 1.88 -23.43
N LEU A 99 -11.69 2.70 -24.43
CA LEU A 99 -12.75 3.71 -24.32
C LEU A 99 -14.17 3.15 -24.33
N GLU A 100 -14.38 2.00 -24.98
CA GLU A 100 -15.67 1.32 -25.00
C GLU A 100 -15.93 0.56 -23.69
N GLU A 101 -14.91 -0.13 -23.17
CA GLU A 101 -15.06 -1.07 -22.05
C GLU A 101 -14.57 -0.52 -20.70
N GLY A 102 -13.83 0.58 -20.67
CA GLY A 102 -13.36 1.21 -19.45
C GLY A 102 -12.49 0.27 -18.56
N PRO A 103 -12.67 0.30 -17.23
CA PRO A 103 -11.92 -0.54 -16.28
C PRO A 103 -12.04 -2.05 -16.55
N ALA A 104 -13.17 -2.51 -17.11
CA ALA A 104 -13.39 -3.92 -17.41
C ALA A 104 -12.36 -4.46 -18.41
N TRP A 105 -11.88 -3.63 -19.34
CA TRP A 105 -10.81 -4.01 -20.26
C TRP A 105 -9.55 -4.43 -19.49
N PHE A 106 -9.10 -3.60 -18.55
CA PHE A 106 -7.90 -3.85 -17.75
C PHE A 106 -8.06 -5.09 -16.87
N LEU A 107 -9.23 -5.27 -16.24
CA LEU A 107 -9.53 -6.44 -15.42
C LEU A 107 -9.47 -7.75 -16.23
N ARG A 108 -10.03 -7.77 -17.45
CA ARG A 108 -9.94 -8.95 -18.32
C ARG A 108 -8.49 -9.27 -18.70
N HIS A 109 -7.68 -8.25 -18.96
CA HIS A 109 -6.26 -8.45 -19.27
C HIS A 109 -5.48 -8.96 -18.07
N GLU A 110 -5.73 -8.42 -16.87
CA GLU A 110 -5.08 -8.90 -15.65
C GLU A 110 -5.50 -10.33 -15.29
N LEU A 111 -6.78 -10.69 -15.48
CA LEU A 111 -7.26 -12.08 -15.36
C LEU A 111 -6.57 -13.03 -16.35
N ALA A 112 -6.34 -12.57 -17.58
CA ALA A 112 -5.68 -13.36 -18.62
C ALA A 112 -4.17 -13.51 -18.40
N LYS A 113 -3.53 -12.57 -17.69
CA LYS A 113 -2.08 -12.58 -17.39
C LYS A 113 -1.66 -13.79 -16.57
N HIS A 114 -2.49 -14.21 -15.62
CA HIS A 114 -2.20 -15.28 -14.67
C HIS A 114 -3.34 -16.30 -14.57
N PRO A 115 -3.56 -17.12 -15.61
CA PRO A 115 -4.72 -18.03 -15.68
C PRO A 115 -4.64 -19.20 -14.68
N LYS A 116 -3.47 -19.42 -14.07
CA LYS A 116 -3.22 -20.49 -13.12
C LYS A 116 -2.76 -19.91 -11.77
N PRO A 117 -3.06 -20.59 -10.65
CA PRO A 117 -2.47 -20.24 -9.36
C PRO A 117 -0.95 -20.48 -9.39
N LEU A 118 -0.24 -19.84 -8.47
CA LEU A 118 1.19 -20.08 -8.28
C LEU A 118 1.48 -21.58 -8.05
N PRO A 119 2.54 -22.15 -8.65
CA PRO A 119 2.87 -23.56 -8.51
C PRO A 119 3.02 -23.99 -7.05
N SER A 120 2.25 -25.01 -6.64
CA SER A 120 2.29 -25.55 -5.28
C SER A 120 3.39 -26.59 -5.06
N GLY A 121 3.95 -27.15 -6.15
CA GLY A 121 4.97 -28.21 -6.09
C GLY A 121 6.36 -27.74 -5.67
N VAL A 122 6.60 -26.42 -5.62
CA VAL A 122 7.86 -25.84 -5.14
C VAL A 122 7.82 -25.81 -3.61
N GLY A 123 8.32 -26.87 -2.99
CA GLY A 123 8.32 -27.05 -1.53
C GLY A 123 9.65 -26.69 -0.88
N LEU A 124 9.60 -26.34 0.40
CA LEU A 124 10.79 -26.11 1.22
C LEU A 124 11.15 -27.40 1.97
N PRO A 125 12.36 -27.97 1.78
CA PRO A 125 12.78 -29.16 2.53
C PRO A 125 12.80 -28.90 4.03
N TYR A 126 12.18 -29.79 4.81
CA TYR A 126 12.10 -29.67 6.26
C TYR A 126 12.51 -30.96 6.95
N ILE A 127 12.94 -30.83 8.21
CA ILE A 127 13.22 -31.96 9.11
C ILE A 127 12.44 -31.77 10.41
N PRO A 128 12.01 -32.86 11.07
CA PRO A 128 11.40 -32.78 12.39
C PRO A 128 12.34 -32.07 13.35
N PHE A 129 11.82 -31.06 14.07
CA PHE A 129 12.58 -30.43 15.13
C PHE A 129 12.55 -31.34 16.35
N ASN A 130 13.71 -31.82 16.80
CA ASN A 130 13.82 -32.63 18.01
C ASN A 130 14.47 -31.78 19.11
N PRO A 131 13.68 -31.08 19.94
CA PRO A 131 14.19 -30.43 21.12
C PRO A 131 14.47 -31.53 22.14
N GLN A 132 15.67 -32.11 22.12
CA GLN A 132 16.09 -32.94 23.23
C GLN A 132 16.00 -32.08 24.51
N ALA A 133 15.09 -32.46 25.41
CA ALA A 133 14.66 -31.75 26.62
C ALA A 133 13.62 -30.62 26.41
N VAL A 134 12.32 -30.92 26.54
CA VAL A 134 11.41 -30.42 27.60
C VAL A 134 10.10 -31.22 27.48
N GLY A 135 9.74 -31.97 28.53
CA GLY A 135 8.61 -32.90 28.56
C GLY A 135 7.23 -32.25 28.66
N VAL A 136 6.77 -31.60 27.60
CA VAL A 136 5.36 -31.17 27.42
C VAL A 136 4.93 -31.56 26.01
N CYS A 137 3.65 -31.91 25.81
CA CYS A 137 3.06 -32.10 24.48
C CYS A 137 3.29 -30.84 23.63
N GLN A 138 4.36 -30.81 22.84
CA GLN A 138 4.62 -29.74 21.88
C GLN A 138 3.95 -30.13 20.57
N SER A 139 3.22 -29.18 19.97
CA SER A 139 2.75 -29.28 18.59
C SER A 139 3.94 -29.63 17.67
N PRO A 140 3.72 -30.39 16.58
CA PRO A 140 4.80 -30.77 15.68
C PRO A 140 5.51 -29.52 15.17
N ALA A 141 6.82 -29.45 15.41
CA ALA A 141 7.70 -28.38 14.97
C ALA A 141 8.70 -28.92 13.95
N VAL A 142 9.12 -28.07 13.02
CA VAL A 142 10.09 -28.41 11.98
C VAL A 142 11.16 -27.34 11.88
N THR A 143 12.30 -27.69 11.30
CA THR A 143 13.29 -26.72 10.86
C THR A 143 13.59 -26.90 9.38
N PHE A 144 14.05 -25.82 8.76
CA PHE A 144 14.41 -25.79 7.35
C PHE A 144 15.93 -25.70 7.25
N PRO A 145 16.63 -26.76 6.80
CA PRO A 145 18.10 -26.77 6.74
C PRO A 145 18.68 -25.65 5.86
N PHE A 146 17.91 -25.18 4.87
CA PHE A 146 18.27 -24.06 4.02
C PHE A 146 18.19 -22.69 4.71
N LEU A 147 17.53 -22.57 5.87
CA LEU A 147 17.44 -21.33 6.63
C LEU A 147 18.44 -21.37 7.79
N SER A 148 19.72 -21.22 7.48
CA SER A 148 20.75 -21.02 8.51
C SER A 148 20.50 -19.71 9.27
N ILE A 149 21.05 -19.60 10.49
CA ILE A 149 20.97 -18.37 11.29
C ILE A 149 21.47 -17.16 10.49
N GLN A 150 22.58 -17.32 9.75
CA GLN A 150 23.14 -16.27 8.92
C GLN A 150 22.18 -15.85 7.79
N GLN A 151 21.53 -16.81 7.13
CA GLN A 151 20.53 -16.52 6.09
C GLN A 151 19.31 -15.83 6.67
N MET A 152 18.78 -16.29 7.79
CA MET A 152 17.62 -15.65 8.45
C MET A 152 17.93 -14.20 8.83
N MET A 153 19.14 -13.93 9.35
CA MET A 153 19.57 -12.57 9.69
C MET A 153 19.75 -11.69 8.44
N SER A 154 20.35 -12.24 7.38
CA SER A 154 20.50 -11.56 6.10
C SER A 154 19.16 -11.22 5.48
N TYR A 155 18.24 -12.20 5.39
CA TYR A 155 16.90 -12.01 4.85
C TYR A 155 16.08 -11.02 5.66
N SER A 156 16.12 -11.09 7.00
CA SER A 156 15.49 -10.09 7.86
C SER A 156 16.02 -8.70 7.55
N GLN A 157 17.34 -8.51 7.51
CA GLN A 157 17.94 -7.21 7.20
C GLN A 157 17.53 -6.70 5.82
N THR A 158 17.51 -7.56 4.80
CA THR A 158 17.12 -7.17 3.45
C THR A 158 15.66 -6.72 3.38
N TYR A 159 14.74 -7.48 3.98
CA TYR A 159 13.31 -7.12 4.05
C TYR A 159 13.11 -5.74 4.69
N PHE A 160 13.71 -5.51 5.87
CA PHE A 160 13.55 -4.24 6.60
C PHE A 160 14.19 -3.04 5.88
N ASN A 161 15.15 -3.27 4.98
CA ASN A 161 15.75 -2.21 4.16
C ASN A 161 15.06 -1.97 2.82
N THR A 162 14.04 -2.75 2.47
CA THR A 162 13.39 -2.68 1.15
C THR A 162 11.89 -2.52 1.28
N PHE A 163 11.16 -3.56 1.67
CA PHE A 163 9.70 -3.56 1.72
C PHE A 163 9.15 -2.79 2.93
N ASP A 164 9.73 -3.00 4.11
CA ASP A 164 9.26 -2.33 5.35
C ASP A 164 9.41 -0.80 5.29
N MET A 165 10.32 -0.29 4.44
CA MET A 165 10.46 1.14 4.19
C MET A 165 9.18 1.78 3.62
N LEU A 166 8.47 1.05 2.75
CA LEU A 166 7.26 1.54 2.09
C LEU A 166 6.00 1.14 2.87
N ASP A 167 6.09 0.07 3.66
CA ASP A 167 4.96 -0.54 4.35
C ASP A 167 5.38 -1.06 5.74
N PRO A 168 5.58 -0.16 6.73
CA PRO A 168 6.20 -0.47 8.02
C PRO A 168 5.24 -1.16 8.99
N ILE A 169 4.65 -2.29 8.58
CA ILE A 169 3.61 -3.01 9.32
C ILE A 169 4.17 -3.90 10.43
N LEU A 170 5.49 -4.11 10.47
CA LEU A 170 6.18 -4.88 11.51
C LEU A 170 7.05 -3.97 12.39
N ASP A 171 7.35 -4.46 13.60
CA ASP A 171 8.38 -3.89 14.44
C ASP A 171 9.69 -4.68 14.27
N GLN A 172 10.74 -4.01 13.80
CA GLN A 172 12.01 -4.66 13.46
C GLN A 172 12.70 -5.29 14.67
N GLU A 173 12.67 -4.60 15.81
CA GLU A 173 13.31 -5.04 17.04
C GLU A 173 12.59 -6.26 17.61
N HIS A 174 11.26 -6.20 17.69
CA HIS A 174 10.41 -7.31 18.07
C HIS A 174 10.55 -8.51 17.13
N PHE A 175 10.67 -8.28 15.83
CA PHE A 175 10.88 -9.38 14.87
C PHE A 175 12.23 -10.07 15.12
N ARG A 176 13.32 -9.31 15.29
CA ARG A 176 14.67 -9.88 15.47
C ARG A 176 14.86 -10.53 16.83
N HIS A 177 14.43 -9.89 17.91
CA HIS A 177 14.68 -10.35 19.27
C HIS A 177 13.56 -11.22 19.83
N GLY A 178 12.33 -11.06 19.34
CA GLY A 178 11.18 -11.87 19.72
C GLY A 178 10.94 -13.03 18.78
N THR A 179 10.53 -12.73 17.54
CA THR A 179 10.09 -13.73 16.57
C THR A 179 11.22 -14.67 16.14
N MET A 180 12.35 -14.14 15.66
CA MET A 180 13.47 -14.97 15.21
C MET A 180 14.09 -15.78 16.35
N ALA A 181 14.28 -15.17 17.53
CA ALA A 181 14.84 -15.87 18.68
C ALA A 181 13.96 -17.05 19.13
N ARG A 182 12.63 -16.92 19.04
CA ARG A 182 11.69 -18.02 19.31
C ARG A 182 11.84 -19.14 18.27
N LEU A 183 11.86 -18.81 16.97
CA LEU A 183 12.01 -19.80 15.91
C LEU A 183 13.33 -20.58 15.99
N LEU A 184 14.41 -19.92 16.42
CA LEU A 184 15.70 -20.59 16.62
C LEU A 184 15.70 -21.56 17.81
N ARG A 185 14.88 -21.28 18.85
CA ARG A 185 14.78 -22.11 20.06
C ARG A 185 13.77 -23.24 19.92
N GLU A 186 12.65 -22.99 19.26
CA GLU A 186 11.46 -23.86 19.24
C GLU A 186 11.16 -24.44 17.85
N GLY A 187 11.88 -24.01 16.82
CA GLY A 187 11.58 -24.35 15.43
C GLY A 187 10.32 -23.65 14.93
N TYR A 188 9.84 -24.08 13.77
CA TYR A 188 8.62 -23.59 13.14
C TYR A 188 7.45 -24.46 13.55
N VAL A 189 6.81 -24.09 14.66
CA VAL A 189 5.64 -24.79 15.22
C VAL A 189 4.42 -24.63 14.30
N GLU A 190 3.66 -25.71 14.09
CA GLU A 190 2.41 -25.64 13.32
C GLU A 190 1.35 -24.81 14.06
N GLY A 191 0.63 -23.93 13.34
CA GLY A 191 -0.36 -23.03 13.93
C GLY A 191 0.20 -21.76 14.59
N ASP A 192 1.53 -21.57 14.59
CA ASP A 192 2.17 -20.34 15.09
C ASP A 192 2.16 -19.23 14.01
N PRO A 193 1.48 -18.08 14.24
CA PRO A 193 1.51 -16.96 13.30
C PRO A 193 2.90 -16.34 13.15
N SER A 194 3.76 -16.39 14.18
CA SER A 194 5.14 -15.87 14.10
C SER A 194 5.98 -16.64 13.08
N ALA A 195 5.75 -17.95 12.93
CA ALA A 195 6.37 -18.78 11.89
C ALA A 195 5.95 -18.34 10.48
N VAL A 196 4.66 -18.03 10.27
CA VAL A 196 4.13 -17.57 8.98
C VAL A 196 4.69 -16.19 8.62
N LEU A 197 4.69 -15.26 9.58
CA LEU A 197 5.30 -13.93 9.42
C LEU A 197 6.75 -14.03 8.98
N ALA A 198 7.56 -14.86 9.64
CA ALA A 198 8.96 -15.01 9.31
C ALA A 198 9.19 -15.59 7.91
N LEU A 199 8.41 -16.59 7.52
CA LEU A 199 8.50 -17.17 6.16
C LEU A 199 8.13 -16.16 5.08
N LEU A 200 7.12 -15.31 5.30
CA LEU A 200 6.75 -14.24 4.36
C LEU A 200 7.84 -13.15 4.28
N VAL A 201 8.40 -12.74 5.42
CA VAL A 201 9.56 -11.82 5.47
C VAL A 201 10.74 -12.38 4.67
N PHE A 202 11.05 -13.65 4.82
CA PHE A 202 12.14 -14.30 4.08
C PHE A 202 11.83 -14.46 2.59
N ALA A 203 10.59 -14.79 2.23
CA ALA A 203 10.17 -14.87 0.83
C ALA A 203 10.30 -13.51 0.13
N LEU A 204 9.85 -12.44 0.77
CA LEU A 204 10.01 -11.06 0.26
C LEU A 204 11.48 -10.66 0.18
N ALA A 205 12.32 -11.05 1.14
CA ALA A 205 13.74 -10.79 1.07
C ALA A 205 14.40 -11.43 -0.17
N GLU A 206 14.01 -12.64 -0.55
CA GLU A 206 14.49 -13.26 -1.81
C GLU A 206 14.04 -12.49 -3.04
N VAL A 207 12.81 -11.95 -3.05
CA VAL A 207 12.33 -11.06 -4.11
C VAL A 207 13.15 -9.77 -4.19
N ALA A 208 13.45 -9.15 -3.05
CA ALA A 208 14.33 -7.97 -3.00
C ALA A 208 15.73 -8.27 -3.54
N ILE A 209 16.35 -9.38 -3.12
CA ILE A 209 17.69 -9.78 -3.60
C ILE A 209 17.66 -10.01 -5.13
N ALA A 210 16.64 -10.69 -5.63
CA ALA A 210 16.49 -10.91 -7.07
C ALA A 210 16.28 -9.60 -7.83
N GLY A 211 15.52 -8.66 -7.27
CA GLY A 211 15.29 -7.33 -7.85
C GLY A 211 16.56 -6.49 -7.95
N ILE A 212 17.41 -6.50 -6.92
CA ILE A 212 18.70 -5.79 -6.91
C ILE A 212 19.66 -6.37 -7.95
N ASN A 213 19.64 -7.70 -8.13
CA ASN A 213 20.53 -8.39 -9.05
C ASN A 213 19.99 -8.44 -10.50
N ALA A 214 18.82 -7.84 -10.76
CA ALA A 214 18.21 -7.88 -12.07
C ALA A 214 19.00 -7.00 -13.05
N GLN A 215 19.43 -7.57 -14.19
CA GLN A 215 20.07 -6.81 -15.26
C GLN A 215 19.11 -5.74 -15.81
N PRO A 216 19.57 -4.51 -16.11
CA PRO A 216 18.73 -3.50 -16.78
C PRO A 216 18.24 -4.03 -18.14
N LEU A 217 17.10 -3.52 -18.60
CA LEU A 217 16.54 -3.86 -19.91
C LEU A 217 17.58 -3.51 -20.99
N GLY A 218 18.14 -4.51 -21.66
CA GLY A 218 19.06 -4.29 -22.78
C GLY A 218 18.30 -3.90 -24.05
N GLU A 219 18.86 -2.94 -24.82
CA GLU A 219 18.36 -2.47 -26.13
C GLU A 219 18.52 -3.53 -27.25
N SER A 220 17.87 -4.68 -27.12
CA SER A 220 17.77 -5.63 -28.24
C SER A 220 16.34 -5.68 -28.76
N GLU A 221 16.15 -5.34 -30.04
CA GLU A 221 14.87 -5.25 -30.77
C GLU A 221 14.09 -6.59 -30.89
N THR A 222 14.48 -7.61 -30.14
CA THR A 222 13.79 -8.90 -30.06
C THR A 222 13.70 -9.34 -28.61
N TYR A 223 13.17 -8.49 -27.74
CA TYR A 223 12.82 -8.92 -26.39
C TYR A 223 11.36 -9.37 -26.32
N PRO A 224 11.11 -10.65 -26.05
CA PRO A 224 10.03 -10.95 -25.15
C PRO A 224 10.17 -10.09 -23.89
N SER A 225 9.22 -9.22 -23.59
CA SER A 225 9.17 -8.51 -22.30
C SER A 225 9.45 -9.51 -21.18
N ARG A 226 10.21 -9.15 -20.14
CA ARG A 226 10.59 -10.03 -19.00
C ARG A 226 9.38 -10.74 -18.33
N PHE A 227 8.17 -10.30 -18.66
CA PHE A 227 6.88 -10.95 -18.41
C PHE A 227 6.59 -12.20 -19.26
N GLN A 228 7.46 -12.63 -20.17
CA GLN A 228 7.26 -13.88 -20.91
C GLN A 228 7.57 -15.08 -20.03
N SER A 229 6.49 -15.56 -19.41
CA SER A 229 6.08 -16.95 -19.12
C SER A 229 7.00 -17.91 -18.37
N GLY A 230 8.32 -17.74 -18.31
CA GLY A 230 9.22 -18.66 -17.61
C GLY A 230 9.51 -18.25 -16.17
N ALA A 231 10.02 -17.04 -15.97
CA ALA A 231 10.31 -16.47 -14.65
C ALA A 231 9.05 -15.93 -13.94
N ALA A 232 7.97 -15.68 -14.68
CA ALA A 232 6.68 -15.25 -14.13
C ALA A 232 5.95 -16.40 -13.40
N GLU A 233 6.19 -17.66 -13.78
CA GLU A 233 5.52 -18.80 -13.13
C GLU A 233 6.17 -19.21 -11.80
N GLN A 234 7.45 -18.90 -11.58
CA GLN A 234 8.16 -19.21 -10.34
C GLN A 234 8.89 -17.97 -9.81
N PRO A 235 8.16 -17.04 -9.15
CA PRO A 235 8.79 -15.86 -8.55
C PRO A 235 9.82 -16.25 -7.47
N PRO A 236 10.84 -15.40 -7.22
CA PRO A 236 11.80 -15.62 -6.14
C PRO A 236 11.10 -15.81 -4.79
N GLY A 237 11.65 -16.64 -3.89
CA GLY A 237 11.01 -16.90 -2.61
C GLY A 237 9.79 -17.82 -2.65
N LEU A 238 9.40 -18.39 -3.81
CA LEU A 238 8.16 -19.17 -3.94
C LEU A 238 8.09 -20.37 -2.97
N ALA A 239 9.20 -21.05 -2.69
CA ALA A 239 9.23 -22.17 -1.74
C ALA A 239 8.85 -21.73 -0.31
N LEU A 240 9.41 -20.61 0.14
CA LEU A 240 9.12 -20.00 1.44
C LEU A 240 7.68 -19.50 1.49
N PHE A 241 7.23 -18.85 0.42
CA PHE A 241 5.85 -18.37 0.29
C PHE A 241 4.83 -19.52 0.28
N ASN A 242 5.11 -20.63 -0.41
CA ASN A 242 4.28 -21.82 -0.42
C ASN A 242 4.12 -22.43 0.96
N GLU A 243 5.21 -22.54 1.71
CA GLU A 243 5.17 -23.03 3.09
C GLU A 243 4.40 -22.08 4.01
N ALA A 244 4.55 -20.76 3.83
CA ALA A 244 3.74 -19.77 4.55
C ALA A 244 2.24 -19.91 4.24
N ARG A 245 1.87 -20.04 2.95
CA ARG A 245 0.48 -20.26 2.52
C ARG A 245 -0.12 -21.54 3.10
N ARG A 246 0.67 -22.62 3.12
CA ARG A 246 0.26 -23.90 3.72
C ARG A 246 -0.05 -23.73 5.21
N ARG A 247 0.84 -23.06 5.96
CA ARG A 247 0.67 -22.83 7.40
C ARG A 247 -0.44 -21.85 7.73
N LEU A 248 -0.65 -20.83 6.90
CA LEU A 248 -1.73 -19.86 7.05
C LEU A 248 -3.11 -20.54 7.14
N ALA A 249 -3.31 -21.68 6.46
CA ALA A 249 -4.56 -22.43 6.56
C ALA A 249 -4.83 -23.03 7.96
N PHE A 250 -3.81 -23.13 8.82
CA PHE A 250 -3.89 -23.73 10.16
C PHE A 250 -3.80 -22.70 11.30
N ILE A 251 -3.55 -21.42 11.03
CA ILE A 251 -3.54 -20.39 12.07
C ILE A 251 -4.95 -19.86 12.33
N ARG A 252 -5.17 -19.31 13.53
CA ARG A 252 -6.41 -18.57 13.83
C ARG A 252 -6.51 -17.34 12.91
N THR A 253 -7.63 -17.24 12.18
CA THR A 253 -7.83 -16.27 11.10
C THR A 253 -8.54 -14.97 11.49
N TYR A 254 -8.89 -14.78 12.76
CA TYR A 254 -9.74 -13.63 13.15
C TYR A 254 -9.31 -13.00 14.46
N GLY A 255 -9.32 -11.66 14.49
CA GLY A 255 -9.19 -10.84 15.69
C GLY A 255 -7.77 -10.76 16.26
N SER A 256 -6.75 -11.00 15.44
CA SER A 256 -5.34 -10.79 15.81
C SER A 256 -4.63 -9.88 14.81
N LEU A 257 -3.71 -9.06 15.32
CA LEU A 257 -2.90 -8.16 14.51
C LEU A 257 -1.97 -8.96 13.59
N GLU A 258 -1.42 -10.07 14.08
CA GLU A 258 -0.53 -10.94 13.33
C GLU A 258 -1.22 -11.48 12.08
N HIS A 259 -2.52 -11.79 12.14
CA HIS A 259 -3.26 -12.24 10.96
C HIS A 259 -3.38 -11.13 9.91
N VAL A 260 -3.64 -9.89 10.33
CA VAL A 260 -3.67 -8.72 9.44
C VAL A 260 -2.30 -8.51 8.79
N GLN A 261 -1.22 -8.56 9.58
CA GLN A 261 0.15 -8.43 9.09
C GLN A 261 0.51 -9.55 8.10
N ILE A 262 0.12 -10.80 8.37
CA ILE A 262 0.32 -11.93 7.46
C ILE A 262 -0.37 -11.69 6.11
N LEU A 263 -1.62 -11.23 6.12
CA LEU A 263 -2.36 -10.95 4.89
C LEU A 263 -1.78 -9.77 4.11
N LEU A 264 -1.30 -8.72 4.80
CA LEU A 264 -0.61 -7.59 4.16
C LEU A 264 0.73 -8.02 3.54
N LEU A 265 1.55 -8.79 4.25
CA LEU A 265 2.79 -9.34 3.68
C LEU A 265 2.52 -10.27 2.50
N GLN A 266 1.46 -11.08 2.59
CA GLN A 266 1.02 -11.93 1.49
C GLN A 266 0.62 -11.09 0.27
N ALA A 267 -0.13 -10.01 0.47
CA ALA A 267 -0.45 -9.07 -0.58
C ALA A 267 0.84 -8.54 -1.20
N THR A 268 1.75 -7.95 -0.42
CA THR A 268 3.03 -7.42 -0.91
C THR A 268 3.84 -8.42 -1.73
N TYR A 269 3.81 -9.71 -1.38
CA TYR A 269 4.45 -10.76 -2.19
C TYR A 269 3.78 -10.96 -3.56
N TYR A 270 2.44 -10.96 -3.61
CA TYR A 270 1.69 -11.01 -4.86
C TYR A 270 1.94 -9.78 -5.74
N GLU A 271 2.02 -8.59 -5.17
CA GLU A 271 2.37 -7.36 -5.89
C GLU A 271 3.78 -7.44 -6.47
N ALA A 272 4.76 -7.87 -5.67
CA ALA A 272 6.13 -8.05 -6.14
C ALA A 272 6.27 -9.15 -7.21
N SER A 273 5.29 -10.06 -7.29
CA SER A 273 5.16 -11.08 -8.34
C SER A 273 4.26 -10.65 -9.51
N ALA A 274 3.82 -9.39 -9.53
CA ALA A 274 2.93 -8.81 -10.54
C ALA A 274 1.59 -9.57 -10.71
N ARG A 275 1.04 -10.08 -9.60
CA ARG A 275 -0.26 -10.77 -9.52
C ARG A 275 -1.27 -9.87 -8.81
N HIS A 276 -1.79 -8.87 -9.53
CA HIS A 276 -2.48 -7.75 -8.90
C HIS A 276 -3.87 -8.11 -8.34
N LEU A 277 -4.57 -9.07 -8.93
CA LEU A 277 -5.85 -9.53 -8.40
C LEU A 277 -5.68 -10.40 -7.14
N ASP A 278 -4.60 -11.18 -7.04
CA ASP A 278 -4.28 -11.92 -5.82
C ASP A 278 -3.86 -10.95 -4.69
N TYR A 279 -3.09 -9.90 -5.03
CA TYR A 279 -2.79 -8.80 -4.13
C TYR A 279 -4.07 -8.15 -3.59
N TRP A 280 -4.99 -7.78 -4.48
CA TRP A 280 -6.24 -7.13 -4.09
C TRP A 280 -7.05 -8.04 -3.16
N ASN A 281 -7.22 -9.32 -3.51
CA ASN A 281 -7.92 -10.29 -2.66
C ASN A 281 -7.31 -10.39 -1.24
N SER A 282 -5.98 -10.48 -1.13
CA SER A 282 -5.30 -10.49 0.17
C SER A 282 -5.46 -9.17 0.93
N THR A 283 -5.48 -8.03 0.23
CA THR A 283 -5.70 -6.70 0.82
C THR A 283 -7.12 -6.55 1.38
N ILE A 284 -8.14 -7.02 0.66
CA ILE A 284 -9.53 -7.03 1.14
C ILE A 284 -9.66 -7.90 2.39
N ALA A 285 -9.06 -9.09 2.38
CA ALA A 285 -9.04 -9.96 3.55
C ALA A 285 -8.34 -9.29 4.75
N ALA A 286 -7.20 -8.62 4.52
CA ALA A 286 -6.48 -7.89 5.56
C ALA A 286 -7.34 -6.76 6.14
N SER A 287 -8.04 -6.02 5.28
CA SER A 287 -8.90 -4.91 5.65
C SER A 287 -10.07 -5.38 6.53
N MET A 288 -10.73 -6.47 6.14
CA MET A 288 -11.79 -7.08 6.96
C MET A 288 -11.27 -7.56 8.32
N ALA A 289 -10.12 -8.22 8.36
CA ALA A 289 -9.50 -8.67 9.61
C ALA A 289 -9.11 -7.48 10.51
N CYS A 290 -8.59 -6.39 9.92
CA CYS A 290 -8.22 -5.17 10.62
C CYS A 290 -9.44 -4.49 11.24
N GLN A 291 -10.53 -4.35 10.47
CA GLN A 291 -11.80 -3.85 10.98
C GLN A 291 -12.29 -4.66 12.20
N LEU A 292 -12.15 -5.99 12.16
CA LEU A 292 -12.52 -6.83 13.29
C LEU A 292 -11.66 -6.54 14.51
N VAL A 293 -10.33 -6.44 14.37
CA VAL A 293 -9.42 -6.09 15.48
C VAL A 293 -9.85 -4.78 16.15
N ILE A 294 -10.10 -3.73 15.35
CA ILE A 294 -10.47 -2.39 15.84
C ILE A 294 -11.87 -2.37 16.46
N LYS A 295 -12.82 -3.17 15.94
CA LYS A 295 -14.20 -3.20 16.43
C LYS A 295 -14.37 -4.12 17.63
N SER A 296 -13.59 -5.20 17.75
CA SER A 296 -13.74 -6.20 18.82
C SER A 296 -12.89 -5.93 20.06
N SER A 297 -11.89 -5.05 19.97
CA SER A 297 -10.98 -4.75 21.08
C SER A 297 -10.92 -3.25 21.38
N ASN A 298 -10.74 -2.90 22.65
CA ASN A 298 -10.48 -1.52 23.05
C ASN A 298 -8.97 -1.25 22.89
N VAL A 299 -8.54 -0.94 21.67
CA VAL A 299 -7.13 -0.71 21.34
C VAL A 299 -6.63 0.53 22.10
N ASP A 300 -5.62 0.34 22.95
CA ASP A 300 -4.90 1.47 23.55
C ASP A 300 -3.88 2.00 22.53
N TRP A 301 -4.27 3.07 21.84
CA TRP A 301 -3.47 3.74 20.81
C TRP A 301 -2.17 4.35 21.32
N THR A 302 -1.95 4.42 22.63
CA THR A 302 -0.70 4.96 23.20
C THR A 302 0.40 3.90 23.33
N THR A 303 0.04 2.62 23.14
CA THR A 303 0.95 1.48 23.26
C THR A 303 1.62 1.14 21.94
N ALA A 304 2.75 0.43 22.00
CA ALA A 304 3.40 -0.12 20.80
C ALA A 304 2.49 -1.06 19.99
N TYR A 305 1.59 -1.78 20.67
CA TYR A 305 0.57 -2.60 20.01
C TYR A 305 -0.43 -1.71 19.24
N GLY A 306 -0.94 -0.66 19.88
CA GLY A 306 -1.86 0.29 19.24
C GLY A 306 -1.24 0.97 18.02
N ASP A 307 0.04 1.33 18.09
CA ASP A 307 0.79 1.87 16.96
C ASP A 307 0.85 0.89 15.79
N LEU A 308 1.17 -0.38 16.03
CA LEU A 308 1.19 -1.40 14.97
C LEU A 308 -0.20 -1.64 14.35
N VAL A 309 -1.26 -1.58 15.16
CA VAL A 309 -2.65 -1.63 14.65
C VAL A 309 -2.92 -0.41 13.76
N SER A 310 -2.52 0.81 14.16
CA SER A 310 -2.63 1.99 13.31
C SER A 310 -1.86 1.83 12.00
N ARG A 311 -0.60 1.35 12.04
CA ARG A 311 0.20 1.11 10.82
C ARG A 311 -0.49 0.13 9.88
N ALA A 312 -0.98 -1.00 10.40
CA ALA A 312 -1.72 -1.98 9.62
C ALA A 312 -3.02 -1.41 9.02
N PHE A 313 -3.76 -0.60 9.78
CA PHE A 313 -4.97 0.08 9.30
C PHE A 313 -4.68 1.01 8.12
N TRP A 314 -3.73 1.92 8.28
CA TRP A 314 -3.38 2.89 7.24
C TRP A 314 -2.78 2.21 6.01
N SER A 315 -2.02 1.12 6.21
CA SER A 315 -1.54 0.26 5.12
C SER A 315 -2.72 -0.36 4.34
N CYS A 316 -3.70 -0.97 5.05
CA CYS A 316 -4.90 -1.52 4.41
C CYS A 316 -5.64 -0.45 3.58
N LEU A 317 -5.86 0.74 4.15
CA LEU A 317 -6.56 1.83 3.49
C LEU A 317 -5.85 2.29 2.21
N ILE A 318 -4.53 2.53 2.27
CA ILE A 318 -3.74 2.96 1.11
C ILE A 318 -3.79 1.93 -0.03
N LYS A 319 -3.65 0.64 0.31
CA LYS A 319 -3.61 -0.45 -0.67
C LYS A 319 -4.98 -0.72 -1.29
N GLU A 320 -6.05 -0.63 -0.49
CA GLU A 320 -7.42 -0.80 -0.96
C GLU A 320 -7.82 0.35 -1.91
N ASP A 321 -7.50 1.59 -1.53
CA ASP A 321 -7.79 2.77 -2.37
C ASP A 321 -7.01 2.76 -3.69
N LEU A 322 -5.78 2.22 -3.72
CA LEU A 322 -5.01 2.08 -4.96
C LEU A 322 -5.81 1.31 -6.03
N PHE A 323 -6.30 0.12 -5.68
CA PHE A 323 -7.01 -0.73 -6.62
C PHE A 323 -8.44 -0.29 -6.91
N HIS A 324 -9.06 0.40 -5.96
CA HIS A 324 -10.33 1.06 -6.20
C HIS A 324 -10.19 2.19 -7.23
N LEU A 325 -9.21 3.08 -7.04
CA LEU A 325 -8.99 4.21 -7.95
C LEU A 325 -8.47 3.78 -9.32
N ASP A 326 -7.64 2.74 -9.38
CA ASP A 326 -7.04 2.28 -10.63
C ASP A 326 -8.02 1.41 -11.43
N LEU A 327 -8.59 0.37 -10.81
CA LEU A 327 -9.34 -0.68 -11.51
C LEU A 327 -10.84 -0.72 -11.18
N ASP A 328 -11.35 0.23 -10.40
CA ASP A 328 -12.74 0.26 -9.93
C ASP A 328 -13.14 -1.02 -9.17
N LEU A 329 -12.20 -1.58 -8.41
CA LEU A 329 -12.46 -2.75 -7.58
C LEU A 329 -13.23 -2.36 -6.29
N PRO A 330 -14.06 -3.27 -5.75
CA PRO A 330 -14.90 -2.95 -4.60
C PRO A 330 -14.08 -2.83 -3.31
N ARG A 331 -14.56 -1.95 -2.42
CA ARG A 331 -13.97 -1.68 -1.09
C ARG A 331 -14.75 -2.37 0.03
N THR A 332 -14.07 -2.60 1.16
CA THR A 332 -14.59 -3.22 2.39
C THR A 332 -15.29 -2.24 3.33
N GLY A 333 -15.17 -0.93 3.08
CA GLY A 333 -15.63 0.12 4.00
C GLY A 333 -14.69 0.37 5.19
N ILE A 334 -13.41 -0.04 5.12
CA ILE A 334 -12.44 0.25 6.18
C ILE A 334 -12.25 1.76 6.41
N ALA A 335 -12.44 2.57 5.36
CA ALA A 335 -12.38 4.03 5.40
C ALA A 335 -13.31 4.66 6.46
N ASP A 336 -14.44 4.02 6.80
CA ASP A 336 -15.38 4.51 7.81
C ASP A 336 -14.76 4.56 9.22
N LEU A 337 -13.63 3.88 9.44
CA LEU A 337 -12.92 3.86 10.71
C LEU A 337 -11.81 4.92 10.81
N HIS A 338 -11.55 5.70 9.75
CA HIS A 338 -10.39 6.62 9.72
C HIS A 338 -10.39 7.64 10.86
N GLU A 339 -11.55 8.15 11.28
CA GLU A 339 -11.65 9.10 12.40
C GLU A 339 -11.30 8.46 13.77
N ARG A 340 -11.46 7.14 13.89
CA ARG A 340 -11.22 6.39 15.13
C ARG A 340 -9.76 5.94 15.28
N VAL A 341 -9.02 5.89 14.17
CA VAL A 341 -7.65 5.37 14.15
C VAL A 341 -6.66 6.53 14.02
N PRO A 342 -5.80 6.76 15.02
CA PRO A 342 -4.82 7.84 14.94
C PRO A 342 -3.72 7.52 13.92
N TYR A 343 -3.01 8.56 13.49
CA TYR A 343 -1.79 8.40 12.70
C TYR A 343 -0.73 7.60 13.46
N PRO A 344 0.06 6.75 12.78
CA PRO A 344 1.15 6.03 13.42
C PRO A 344 2.19 6.98 13.99
N HIS A 345 2.65 6.69 15.20
CA HIS A 345 3.63 7.49 15.92
C HIS A 345 5.00 6.81 16.02
N PHE A 346 5.12 5.56 15.56
CA PHE A 346 6.39 4.85 15.39
C PHE A 346 7.25 4.77 16.66
N ARG A 347 6.66 4.52 17.83
CA ARG A 347 7.43 4.42 19.09
C ARG A 347 7.85 2.98 19.33
N SER A 348 9.15 2.71 19.50
CA SER A 348 9.61 1.38 19.99
C SER A 348 9.16 1.17 21.43
N ALA A 349 8.80 -0.06 21.78
CA ALA A 349 8.41 -0.48 23.13
C ALA A 349 9.52 -0.28 24.18
N GLU A 350 10.79 -0.21 23.76
CA GLU A 350 11.94 0.03 24.65
C GLU A 350 12.13 1.51 25.00
N MET A 351 11.43 2.41 24.30
CA MET A 351 11.38 3.83 24.64
C MET A 351 10.42 4.02 25.83
N GLY A 352 10.92 3.69 27.03
CA GLY A 352 10.16 3.75 28.27
C GLY A 352 9.46 5.11 28.51
N LYS A 353 8.45 5.11 29.40
CA LYS A 353 7.64 6.29 29.77
C LYS A 353 8.45 7.52 30.26
N ASP A 354 9.75 7.37 30.51
CA ASP A 354 10.65 8.39 31.05
C ASP A 354 11.55 9.07 30.00
N SER A 355 11.44 8.71 28.71
CA SER A 355 12.19 9.42 27.67
C SER A 355 11.56 10.79 27.38
N ASP A 356 12.25 11.87 27.78
CA ASP A 356 11.92 13.26 27.40
C ASP A 356 11.57 13.31 25.90
N PRO A 357 10.43 13.91 25.47
CA PRO A 357 10.06 14.02 24.06
C PRO A 357 11.14 14.66 23.18
N ARG A 358 12.11 15.38 23.77
CA ARG A 358 13.29 15.93 23.07
C ARG A 358 14.38 14.89 22.75
N ASN A 359 14.37 13.71 23.38
CA ASN A 359 15.28 12.59 23.09
C ASN A 359 14.69 11.58 22.09
N LEU A 360 13.43 11.75 21.67
CA LEU A 360 12.74 10.94 20.64
C LEU A 360 13.53 10.90 19.32
N HIS A 361 14.23 11.99 19.01
CA HIS A 361 15.03 12.18 17.80
C HIS A 361 16.43 11.53 17.87
N ARG A 362 16.85 10.97 19.02
CA ARG A 362 18.19 10.34 19.19
C ARG A 362 18.19 8.81 19.08
N SER A 363 17.03 8.16 19.13
CA SER A 363 16.97 6.69 19.18
C SER A 363 16.76 6.02 17.82
N PHE A 364 16.32 6.78 16.81
CA PHE A 364 16.19 6.29 15.44
C PHE A 364 17.48 6.55 14.66
N ASP A 365 17.96 5.56 13.92
CA ASP A 365 18.89 5.82 12.83
C ASP A 365 18.22 6.83 11.88
N GLY A 366 18.93 7.87 11.43
CA GLY A 366 18.37 8.91 10.58
C GLY A 366 17.80 8.38 9.25
N LYS A 367 18.11 7.13 8.90
CA LYS A 367 17.45 6.39 7.80
C LYS A 367 16.01 5.97 8.14
N GLN A 368 15.79 5.45 9.35
CA GLN A 368 14.49 4.93 9.80
C GLN A 368 13.47 6.06 9.98
N GLU A 369 13.91 7.21 10.49
CA GLU A 369 13.07 8.41 10.57
C GLU A 369 12.57 8.88 9.20
N LYS A 370 13.43 8.84 8.17
CA LYS A 370 13.04 9.19 6.79
C LYS A 370 11.95 8.26 6.28
N HIS A 371 12.08 6.96 6.50
CA HIS A 371 11.11 5.96 6.04
C HIS A 371 9.73 6.18 6.66
N TYR A 372 9.69 6.46 7.98
CA TYR A 372 8.45 6.74 8.69
C TYR A 372 7.80 8.03 8.23
N ALA A 373 8.61 9.06 7.98
CA ALA A 373 8.11 10.29 7.39
C ALA A 373 7.55 10.07 5.98
N SER A 374 8.16 9.20 5.16
CA SER A 374 7.63 8.83 3.85
C SER A 374 6.27 8.16 3.94
N PHE A 375 6.08 7.24 4.90
CA PHE A 375 4.79 6.59 5.12
C PHE A 375 3.70 7.59 5.55
N LEU A 376 4.02 8.50 6.47
CA LEU A 376 3.08 9.56 6.89
C LEU A 376 2.75 10.52 5.74
N ALA A 377 3.74 10.88 4.93
CA ALA A 377 3.54 11.68 3.73
C ALA A 377 2.60 10.99 2.74
N LEU A 378 2.76 9.67 2.55
CA LEU A 378 1.89 8.85 1.70
C LEU A 378 0.46 8.80 2.22
N ILE A 379 0.26 8.63 3.52
CA ILE A 379 -1.07 8.71 4.15
C ILE A 379 -1.71 10.07 3.86
N ALA A 380 -1.00 11.16 4.14
CA ALA A 380 -1.52 12.51 3.94
C ALA A 380 -1.90 12.76 2.47
N LEU A 381 -1.06 12.32 1.52
CA LEU A 381 -1.32 12.43 0.10
C LEU A 381 -2.57 11.64 -0.30
N ARG A 382 -2.75 10.42 0.23
CA ARG A 382 -3.90 9.57 -0.06
C ARG A 382 -5.20 10.15 0.49
N SER A 383 -5.18 10.68 1.72
CA SER A 383 -6.32 11.40 2.29
C SER A 383 -6.70 12.62 1.45
N LEU A 384 -5.72 13.35 0.92
CA LEU A 384 -5.98 14.43 -0.04
C LEU A 384 -6.67 13.90 -1.29
N ILE A 385 -6.09 12.89 -1.96
CA ILE A 385 -6.66 12.27 -3.18
C ILE A 385 -8.11 11.80 -2.95
N SER A 386 -8.40 11.15 -1.82
CA SER A 386 -9.76 10.72 -1.50
C SER A 386 -10.72 11.91 -1.35
N SER A 387 -10.29 12.98 -0.68
CA SER A 387 -11.06 14.23 -0.54
C SER A 387 -11.33 14.89 -1.90
N ILE A 388 -10.35 14.84 -2.81
CA ILE A 388 -10.51 15.28 -4.20
C ILE A 388 -11.61 14.46 -4.88
N GLY A 389 -11.52 13.14 -4.80
CA GLY A 389 -12.48 12.23 -5.43
C GLY A 389 -13.91 12.52 -4.98
N THR A 390 -14.14 12.65 -3.67
CA THR A 390 -15.47 12.96 -3.13
C THR A 390 -15.96 14.34 -3.57
N ALA A 391 -15.11 15.37 -3.56
CA ALA A 391 -15.49 16.71 -3.99
C ALA A 391 -15.86 16.77 -5.48
N VAL A 392 -15.20 15.96 -6.30
CA VAL A 392 -15.49 15.82 -7.73
C VAL A 392 -16.82 15.09 -7.94
N GLU A 393 -17.05 13.98 -7.24
CA GLU A 393 -18.32 13.24 -7.29
C GLU A 393 -19.51 14.08 -6.82
N GLU A 394 -19.37 14.82 -5.71
CA GLU A 394 -20.40 15.72 -5.20
C GLU A 394 -20.77 16.80 -6.23
N ALA A 395 -19.75 17.38 -6.89
CA ALA A 395 -19.95 18.32 -7.98
C ALA A 395 -20.67 17.70 -9.20
N HIS A 396 -20.57 16.37 -9.41
CA HIS A 396 -21.27 15.63 -10.46
C HIS A 396 -22.73 15.32 -10.12
N THR A 397 -23.05 15.10 -8.85
CA THR A 397 -24.42 14.84 -8.38
C THR A 397 -25.26 16.11 -8.15
N ALA A 398 -24.66 17.29 -8.23
CA ALA A 398 -25.38 18.56 -8.15
C ALA A 398 -26.36 18.70 -9.34
N PRO A 399 -27.64 19.03 -9.10
CA PRO A 399 -28.67 18.94 -10.13
C PRO A 399 -28.64 20.11 -11.11
N HIS A 400 -27.64 20.24 -11.99
CA HIS A 400 -27.72 21.14 -13.15
C HIS A 400 -26.81 20.75 -14.34
N ILE A 401 -27.47 20.63 -15.50
CA ILE A 401 -27.01 20.61 -16.91
C ILE A 401 -26.30 19.32 -17.39
N PRO A 402 -26.86 18.64 -18.43
CA PRO A 402 -26.19 17.52 -19.10
C PRO A 402 -25.08 18.09 -19.98
N SER A 403 -23.86 18.13 -19.48
CA SER A 403 -22.67 18.37 -20.30
C SER A 403 -21.87 17.09 -20.42
N GLU A 404 -21.65 16.66 -21.67
CA GLU A 404 -20.63 15.69 -22.03
C GLU A 404 -19.29 16.19 -21.46
N CYS A 405 -18.66 15.37 -20.61
CA CYS A 405 -17.49 15.66 -19.78
C CYS A 405 -17.76 16.56 -18.56
N PRO A 406 -17.83 15.98 -17.34
CA PRO A 406 -18.06 16.73 -16.13
C PRO A 406 -16.72 17.26 -15.60
N ILE A 407 -16.34 18.45 -16.03
CA ILE A 407 -15.09 19.08 -15.59
C ILE A 407 -15.35 19.73 -14.22
N PRO A 408 -14.58 19.41 -13.16
CA PRO A 408 -14.69 20.09 -11.87
C PRO A 408 -14.53 21.60 -12.06
N SER A 409 -15.25 22.41 -11.28
CA SER A 409 -15.15 23.87 -11.42
C SER A 409 -13.69 24.33 -11.28
N VAL A 410 -13.29 25.34 -12.07
CA VAL A 410 -11.92 25.88 -12.04
C VAL A 410 -11.49 26.29 -10.61
N ALA A 411 -12.44 26.70 -9.78
CA ALA A 411 -12.21 27.01 -8.37
C ALA A 411 -11.81 25.77 -7.56
N VAL A 412 -12.52 24.64 -7.74
CA VAL A 412 -12.19 23.35 -7.10
C VAL A 412 -10.80 22.91 -7.56
N VAL A 413 -10.51 22.91 -8.87
CA VAL A 413 -9.19 22.52 -9.39
C VAL A 413 -8.07 23.39 -8.79
N ARG A 414 -8.28 24.70 -8.68
CA ARG A 414 -7.28 25.62 -8.09
C ARG A 414 -7.05 25.34 -6.60
N GLU A 415 -8.11 25.09 -5.85
CA GLU A 415 -8.01 24.74 -4.44
C GLU A 415 -7.24 23.42 -4.24
N LEU A 416 -7.56 22.41 -5.04
CA LEU A 416 -6.87 21.12 -5.02
C LEU A 416 -5.38 21.23 -5.32
N LEU A 417 -5.02 22.05 -6.31
CA LEU A 417 -3.62 22.37 -6.61
C LEU A 417 -2.95 23.06 -5.42
N SER A 418 -3.62 24.01 -4.78
CA SER A 418 -3.08 24.68 -3.59
C SER A 418 -2.86 23.73 -2.43
N GLN A 419 -3.77 22.78 -2.20
CA GLN A 419 -3.61 21.75 -1.17
C GLN A 419 -2.43 20.82 -1.46
N LEU A 420 -2.22 20.46 -2.72
CA LEU A 420 -1.07 19.68 -3.14
C LEU A 420 0.25 20.44 -2.94
N ASP A 421 0.29 21.73 -3.29
CA ASP A 421 1.46 22.59 -3.06
C ASP A 421 1.77 22.74 -1.58
N GLN A 422 0.74 22.91 -0.74
CA GLN A 422 0.87 22.97 0.71
C GLN A 422 1.39 21.66 1.30
N TRP A 423 0.83 20.52 0.87
CA TRP A 423 1.33 19.20 1.27
C TRP A 423 2.81 19.05 0.94
N ARG A 424 3.22 19.41 -0.28
CA ARG A 424 4.61 19.35 -0.72
C ARG A 424 5.53 20.24 0.12
N ALA A 425 5.07 21.44 0.49
CA ALA A 425 5.82 22.36 1.33
C ALA A 425 5.98 21.86 2.78
N LEU A 426 5.04 21.05 3.27
CA LEU A 426 5.06 20.47 4.62
C LEU A 426 5.88 19.18 4.73
N LEU A 427 6.35 18.61 3.61
CA LEU A 427 7.24 17.47 3.65
C LEU A 427 8.55 17.81 4.36
N PRO A 428 9.14 16.89 5.14
CA PRO A 428 10.49 17.05 5.67
C PRO A 428 11.51 17.33 4.56
N SER A 429 12.56 18.07 4.87
CA SER A 429 13.59 18.46 3.90
C SER A 429 14.24 17.30 3.16
N SER A 430 14.31 16.12 3.78
CA SER A 430 14.82 14.88 3.17
C SER A 430 13.92 14.30 2.08
N LEU A 431 12.65 14.70 2.03
CA LEU A 431 11.63 14.24 1.08
C LEU A 431 11.21 15.33 0.11
N GLN A 432 11.74 16.55 0.22
CA GLN A 432 11.46 17.63 -0.72
C GLN A 432 12.34 17.49 -1.96
N TRP A 433 11.76 17.70 -3.14
CA TRP A 433 12.47 17.74 -4.43
C TRP A 433 12.17 19.04 -5.17
N LYS A 434 13.06 19.47 -6.08
CA LYS A 434 12.79 20.58 -7.00
C LYS A 434 12.43 20.03 -8.36
N ASP A 435 11.46 20.63 -9.02
CA ASP A 435 11.06 20.20 -10.39
C ASP A 435 12.16 20.46 -11.43
N SER A 436 13.12 21.33 -11.10
CA SER A 436 14.33 21.58 -11.89
C SER A 436 15.41 20.51 -11.71
N ASP A 437 15.33 19.70 -10.65
CA ASP A 437 16.20 18.55 -10.48
C ASP A 437 15.67 17.51 -11.48
N SER A 438 16.18 17.56 -12.71
CA SER A 438 15.89 16.58 -13.75
C SER A 438 16.01 15.18 -13.17
N PHE A 439 15.18 14.24 -13.61
CA PHE A 439 15.36 12.82 -13.32
C PHE A 439 16.71 12.39 -13.90
N ASP A 440 17.79 12.59 -13.14
CA ASP A 440 19.12 12.02 -13.38
C ASP A 440 18.98 10.51 -13.14
N PHE A 441 18.32 9.84 -14.08
CA PHE A 441 18.51 8.41 -14.26
C PHE A 441 20.00 8.24 -14.45
N ALA A 442 20.66 7.57 -13.52
CA ALA A 442 22.07 7.23 -13.63
C ALA A 442 22.27 6.60 -15.01
N GLU A 443 22.97 7.30 -15.91
CA GLU A 443 23.45 6.67 -17.14
C GLU A 443 24.22 5.42 -16.72
N PRO A 444 23.92 4.24 -17.30
CA PRO A 444 24.69 3.06 -16.99
C PRO A 444 26.15 3.36 -17.33
N ALA A 445 27.00 3.37 -16.30
CA ALA A 445 28.42 3.63 -16.45
C ALA A 445 28.96 2.73 -17.57
N THR A 446 29.30 3.33 -18.71
CA THR A 446 30.03 2.67 -19.78
C THR A 446 31.38 2.30 -19.21
N GLN A 447 31.50 1.10 -18.65
CA GLN A 447 32.78 0.47 -18.41
C GLN A 447 33.38 0.18 -19.79
N HIS A 448 34.20 1.11 -20.27
CA HIS A 448 35.15 0.80 -21.33
C HIS A 448 36.11 -0.27 -20.81
N CYS A 449 35.84 -1.52 -21.17
CA CYS A 449 36.87 -2.56 -21.19
C CYS A 449 37.94 -2.13 -22.20
N ASN A 450 38.98 -1.46 -21.72
CA ASN A 450 40.21 -1.31 -22.49
C ASN A 450 40.86 -2.69 -22.60
N HIS A 451 40.66 -3.34 -23.74
CA HIS A 451 41.58 -4.36 -24.21
C HIS A 451 42.78 -3.68 -24.86
N SER A 452 43.92 -3.68 -24.17
CA SER A 452 45.27 -3.93 -24.71
C SER A 452 46.28 -4.00 -23.57
#